data_AF-A0A6B0GNX8-F1
#
_entry.id   AF-A0A6B0GNX8-F1
#
_cell.length_a   1.000
_cell.length_b   1.000
_cell.length_c   1.000
_cell.angle_alpha   90.00
_cell.angle_beta   90.00
_cell.angle_gamma   90.00
#
_symmetry.space_group_name_H-M   'P 1'
#
loop_
_entity.id
_entity.type
_entity.pdbx_description
1 polymer ?
#
loop_
_entity_poly.entity_id
_entity_poly.type
_entity_poly.pdbx_seq_one_letter_code
_entity_poly.pdbx_strand_id
1 'polypeptide(L)'
;MSDNFAQRLNRREEIDVRVDGKELLVYNWVNVIQPTEVRGHNPVVATAGADIYAGDSTMKPDAVTHWVAKELDDELRIDPADHGIEVIDVTDDEVTVL
;
A
#
# COMPACT_ATOMS: atom_id res chain seq x y z
N MET A 1 1.25 -27.26 -5.45
CA MET A 1 2.33 -26.45 -6.09
C MET A 1 2.09 -25.01 -5.65
N SER A 2 2.50 -24.62 -4.45
CA SER A 2 1.97 -23.40 -3.83
C SER A 2 2.96 -22.65 -2.93
N ASP A 3 4.27 -22.82 -3.13
CA ASP A 3 5.26 -22.40 -2.12
C ASP A 3 6.39 -21.50 -2.62
N ASN A 4 6.20 -20.78 -3.74
CA ASN A 4 7.29 -19.98 -4.33
C ASN A 4 6.91 -18.63 -4.97
N PHE A 5 5.63 -18.25 -4.97
CA PHE A 5 5.21 -16.96 -5.54
C PHE A 5 5.41 -15.81 -4.53
N ALA A 6 4.99 -16.00 -3.27
CA ALA A 6 5.18 -15.04 -2.19
C ALA A 6 6.65 -14.69 -1.92
N GLN A 7 7.58 -15.65 -2.10
CA GLN A 7 9.02 -15.42 -1.91
C GLN A 7 9.71 -14.72 -3.10
N ARG A 8 9.03 -14.55 -4.25
CA ARG A 8 9.60 -13.95 -5.47
C ARG A 8 9.08 -12.58 -5.82
N LEU A 9 8.13 -12.04 -5.06
CA LEU A 9 7.68 -10.66 -5.25
C LEU A 9 8.84 -9.71 -4.96
N ASN A 10 9.28 -9.01 -6.01
CA ASN A 10 10.30 -7.99 -5.85
C ASN A 10 9.74 -6.81 -5.06
N ARG A 11 10.61 -6.15 -4.28
CA ARG A 11 10.26 -5.00 -3.43
C ARG A 11 9.64 -3.79 -4.15
N ARG A 12 9.64 -3.77 -5.49
CA ARG A 12 9.11 -2.68 -6.32
C ARG A 12 8.28 -3.20 -7.48
N GLU A 13 7.53 -4.26 -7.24
CA GLU A 13 6.71 -4.91 -8.25
C GLU A 13 5.29 -4.34 -8.26
N GLU A 14 4.73 -4.27 -9.46
CA GLU A 14 3.31 -4.01 -9.72
C GLU A 14 2.73 -5.31 -10.28
N ILE A 15 1.57 -5.72 -9.77
CA ILE A 15 1.01 -7.05 -10.03
C ILE A 15 -0.38 -6.87 -10.62
N ASP A 16 -0.56 -7.27 -11.87
CA ASP A 16 -1.88 -7.37 -12.47
C ASP A 16 -2.61 -8.57 -11.86
N VAL A 17 -3.78 -8.33 -11.27
CA VAL A 17 -4.62 -9.38 -10.67
C VAL A 17 -6.05 -9.28 -11.16
N ARG A 18 -6.77 -10.40 -11.05
CA ARG A 18 -8.22 -10.45 -11.18
C ARG A 18 -8.85 -10.95 -9.88
N VAL A 19 -9.75 -10.15 -9.32
CA VAL A 19 -10.51 -10.42 -8.09
C VAL A 19 -11.98 -10.12 -8.36
N ASP A 20 -12.88 -11.04 -8.03
CA ASP A 20 -14.33 -10.90 -8.30
C ASP A 20 -14.68 -10.49 -9.74
N GLY A 21 -13.87 -10.94 -10.71
CA GLY A 21 -14.05 -10.60 -12.13
C GLY A 21 -13.62 -9.17 -12.51
N LYS A 22 -13.02 -8.40 -11.60
CA LYS A 22 -12.40 -7.10 -11.88
C LYS A 22 -10.89 -7.26 -12.01
N GLU A 23 -10.31 -6.58 -13.00
CA GLU A 23 -8.85 -6.49 -13.15
C GLU A 23 -8.35 -5.26 -12.39
N LEU A 24 -7.32 -5.46 -11.56
CA LEU A 24 -6.74 -4.45 -10.69
C LEU A 24 -5.21 -4.52 -10.78
N LEU A 25 -4.59 -3.35 -10.69
CA LEU A 25 -3.14 -3.24 -10.54
C LEU A 25 -2.81 -3.10 -9.05
N VAL A 26 -2.15 -4.10 -8.49
CA VAL A 26 -1.80 -4.17 -7.07
C VAL A 26 -0.34 -3.77 -6.88
N TYR A 27 -0.12 -2.74 -6.07
CA TYR A 27 1.22 -2.23 -5.81
C TYR A 27 1.86 -2.91 -4.60
N ASN A 28 3.06 -3.48 -4.79
CA ASN A 28 3.89 -4.01 -3.69
C ASN A 28 4.85 -2.96 -3.12
N TRP A 29 4.65 -1.69 -3.47
CA TRP A 29 5.36 -0.54 -2.93
C TRP A 29 4.60 0.76 -3.23
N VAL A 30 4.73 1.74 -2.34
CA VAL A 30 4.10 3.06 -2.47
C VAL A 30 5.05 4.16 -2.01
N ASN A 31 4.80 5.38 -2.46
CA ASN A 31 5.40 6.58 -1.90
C ASN A 31 4.40 7.28 -0.98
N VAL A 32 4.87 7.74 0.19
CA VAL A 32 4.03 8.43 1.18
C VAL A 32 4.58 9.82 1.46
N ILE A 33 3.71 10.83 1.45
CA ILE A 33 4.02 12.19 1.89
C ILE A 33 3.18 12.50 3.13
N GLN A 34 3.84 12.75 4.27
CA GLN A 34 3.17 13.06 5.53
C GLN A 34 3.79 14.33 6.17
N PRO A 35 3.19 15.51 5.96
CA PRO A 35 3.71 16.75 6.51
C PRO A 35 3.65 16.77 8.05
N THR A 36 4.73 17.24 8.67
CA THR A 36 4.83 17.39 10.13
C THR A 36 5.22 18.82 10.49
N GLU A 37 4.49 19.43 11.43
CA GLU A 37 4.79 20.74 11.98
C GLU A 37 5.26 20.62 13.45
N VAL A 38 6.37 21.29 13.78
CA VAL A 38 6.91 21.34 15.14
C VAL A 38 6.89 22.80 15.64
N ARG A 39 6.18 23.07 16.74
CA ARG A 39 6.08 24.42 17.36
C ARG A 39 6.76 24.45 18.75
N GLY A 40 7.46 25.54 19.11
CA GLY A 40 8.18 25.71 20.40
C GLY A 40 7.64 26.89 21.22
N HIS A 41 7.24 26.73 22.50
CA HIS A 41 8.06 26.62 23.73
C HIS A 41 7.76 25.35 24.57
N ASN A 42 6.84 24.51 24.11
CA ASN A 42 6.51 23.17 24.60
C ASN A 42 6.30 22.31 23.35
N PRO A 43 7.18 21.35 23.02
CA PRO A 43 7.18 20.72 21.70
C PRO A 43 5.88 19.95 21.49
N VAL A 44 5.01 20.50 20.65
CA VAL A 44 3.85 19.79 20.10
C VAL A 44 4.20 19.48 18.66
N VAL A 45 4.20 18.19 18.33
CA VAL A 45 4.32 17.68 16.97
C VAL A 45 2.91 17.49 16.44
N ALA A 46 2.56 18.22 15.39
CA ALA A 46 1.31 18.04 14.67
C ALA A 46 1.60 17.37 13.33
N THR A 47 1.06 16.18 13.14
CA THR A 47 1.17 15.44 11.88
C THR A 47 -0.11 15.65 11.08
N ALA A 48 0.01 16.12 9.84
CA ALA A 48 -1.13 16.26 8.93
C ALA A 48 -1.52 14.90 8.32
N GLY A 49 -2.61 14.87 7.56
CA GLY A 49 -2.98 13.69 6.76
C GLY A 49 -1.86 13.27 5.80
N ALA A 50 -1.83 11.98 5.46
CA ALA A 50 -0.85 11.43 4.54
C ALA A 50 -1.42 11.33 3.12
N ASP A 51 -0.59 11.57 2.12
CA ASP A 51 -0.89 11.26 0.72
C ASP A 51 -0.11 10.01 0.31
N ILE A 52 -0.79 9.06 -0.35
CA ILE A 52 -0.23 7.77 -0.77
C ILE A 52 -0.26 7.68 -2.29
N TYR A 53 0.88 7.34 -2.89
CA TYR A 53 1.06 7.28 -4.33
C TYR A 53 1.55 5.92 -4.83
N ALA A 54 1.10 5.57 -6.03
CA ALA A 54 1.40 4.36 -6.76
C ALA A 54 2.85 4.36 -7.24
N GLY A 55 3.72 3.59 -6.59
CA GLY A 55 5.16 3.59 -6.89
C GLY A 55 5.76 5.01 -6.91
N ASP A 56 6.51 5.34 -7.98
CA ASP A 56 7.10 6.67 -8.21
C ASP A 56 6.17 7.66 -8.94
N SER A 57 4.88 7.32 -9.08
CA SER A 57 3.88 8.19 -9.71
C SER A 57 3.36 9.26 -8.74
N THR A 58 2.59 10.21 -9.26
CA THR A 58 1.73 11.11 -8.46
C THR A 58 0.28 10.64 -8.42
N MET A 59 0.00 9.46 -8.98
CA MET A 59 -1.34 8.85 -8.96
C MET A 59 -1.55 8.08 -7.65
N LYS A 60 -2.79 8.11 -7.13
CA LYS A 60 -3.18 7.26 -6.00
C LYS A 60 -3.31 5.81 -6.49
N PRO A 61 -2.80 4.80 -5.77
CA PRO A 61 -3.01 3.41 -6.14
C PRO A 61 -4.47 3.02 -5.89
N ASP A 62 -5.01 2.15 -6.73
CA ASP A 62 -6.34 1.56 -6.48
C ASP A 62 -6.24 0.42 -5.46
N ALA A 63 -5.14 -0.34 -5.48
CA ALA A 63 -4.89 -1.45 -4.57
C ALA A 63 -3.41 -1.59 -4.19
N VAL A 64 -3.16 -2.12 -2.99
CA VAL A 64 -1.84 -2.47 -2.47
C VAL A 64 -1.82 -3.90 -1.94
N THR A 65 -0.63 -4.50 -1.85
CA THR A 65 -0.49 -5.81 -1.22
C THR A 65 -0.75 -5.73 0.29
N HIS A 66 -1.16 -6.83 0.90
CA HIS A 66 -1.32 -6.92 2.36
C HIS A 66 -0.02 -6.58 3.12
N TRP A 67 1.15 -6.85 2.52
CA TRP A 67 2.45 -6.49 3.09
C TRP A 67 2.63 -4.97 3.16
N VAL A 68 2.34 -4.25 2.07
CA VAL A 68 2.40 -2.78 2.06
C VAL A 68 1.41 -2.19 3.06
N ALA A 69 0.18 -2.73 3.13
CA ALA A 69 -0.81 -2.30 4.10
C ALA A 69 -0.29 -2.45 5.55
N LYS A 70 0.37 -3.57 5.85
CA LYS A 70 0.97 -3.81 7.16
C LYS A 70 2.08 -2.79 7.49
N GLU A 71 2.98 -2.51 6.56
CA GLU A 71 4.06 -1.54 6.76
C GLU A 71 3.52 -0.11 6.95
N LEU A 72 2.45 0.26 6.24
CA LEU A 72 1.78 1.55 6.40
C LEU A 72 1.17 1.72 7.81
N ASP A 73 0.52 0.69 8.34
CA ASP A 73 -0.02 0.74 9.71
C ASP A 73 1.11 0.71 10.75
N ASP A 74 2.04 -0.23 10.66
CA ASP A 74 3.09 -0.43 11.66
C ASP A 74 3.99 0.80 11.80
N GLU A 75 4.41 1.40 10.67
CA GLU A 75 5.40 2.49 10.66
C GLU A 75 4.76 3.89 10.69
N LEU A 76 3.63 4.07 10.00
CA LEU A 76 3.05 5.40 9.78
C LEU A 76 1.66 5.58 10.40
N ARG A 77 1.07 4.50 10.96
CA ARG A 77 -0.30 4.49 11.50
C ARG A 77 -1.33 4.91 10.46
N ILE A 78 -1.15 4.43 9.22
CA ILE A 78 -2.01 4.71 8.08
C ILE A 78 -2.75 3.44 7.70
N ASP A 79 -4.09 3.47 7.73
CA ASP A 79 -4.94 2.43 7.14
C ASP A 79 -5.23 2.77 5.67
N PRO A 80 -4.80 1.95 4.69
CA PRO A 80 -5.11 2.19 3.27
C PRO A 80 -6.60 2.39 2.98
N ALA A 81 -7.49 1.75 3.75
CA ALA A 81 -8.94 1.87 3.57
C ALA A 81 -9.44 3.30 3.82
N ASP A 82 -8.83 4.04 4.76
CA ASP A 82 -9.14 5.45 5.02
C ASP A 82 -8.78 6.36 3.84
N HIS A 83 -7.91 5.88 2.95
CA HIS A 83 -7.50 6.55 1.70
C HIS A 83 -8.24 6.00 0.47
N GLY A 84 -9.18 5.07 0.65
CA GLY A 84 -9.93 4.41 -0.42
C GLY A 84 -9.01 3.60 -1.34
N ILE A 85 -8.09 2.84 -0.74
CA ILE A 85 -7.16 1.92 -1.40
C ILE A 85 -7.50 0.51 -0.94
N GLU A 86 -7.69 -0.41 -1.87
CA GLU A 86 -8.00 -1.81 -1.56
C GLU A 86 -6.75 -2.57 -1.13
N VAL A 87 -6.90 -3.49 -0.17
CA VAL A 87 -5.80 -4.36 0.28
C VAL A 87 -6.04 -5.75 -0.27
N ILE A 88 -5.14 -6.20 -1.14
CA ILE A 88 -5.24 -7.50 -1.81
C ILE A 88 -4.15 -8.44 -1.29
N ASP A 89 -4.57 -9.61 -0.82
CA ASP A 89 -3.65 -10.72 -0.60
C ASP A 89 -3.48 -11.50 -1.90
N VAL A 90 -2.40 -11.21 -2.61
CA VAL A 90 -2.05 -11.87 -3.89
C VAL A 90 -1.68 -13.35 -3.74
N THR A 91 -1.66 -13.87 -2.52
CA THR A 91 -1.45 -15.30 -2.23
C THR A 91 -2.75 -16.07 -1.96
N ASP A 92 -3.88 -15.36 -1.90
CA ASP A 92 -5.21 -15.95 -1.73
C ASP A 92 -5.61 -16.77 -2.98
N ASP A 93 -6.24 -17.92 -2.75
CA ASP A 93 -6.70 -18.83 -3.81
C ASP A 93 -7.80 -18.18 -4.69
N GLU A 94 -8.49 -17.16 -4.19
CA GLU A 94 -9.51 -16.40 -4.92
C GLU A 94 -8.91 -15.32 -5.85
N VAL A 95 -7.61 -15.02 -5.73
CA VAL A 95 -6.92 -14.00 -6.50
C VAL A 95 -6.16 -14.63 -7.67
N THR A 96 -6.50 -14.24 -8.90
CA THR A 96 -5.78 -14.71 -10.09
C THR A 96 -4.76 -13.67 -10.53
N VAL A 97 -3.46 -13.98 -10.42
CA VAL A 97 -2.38 -13.15 -11.01
C VAL A 97 -2.36 -13.35 -12.53
N LEU A 98 -2.20 -12.25 -13.29
CA LEU A 98 -2.26 -12.21 -14.76
C LEU A 98 -0.89 -12.20 -15.43
#